data_AF-A0A6G9Z6K4-F1
#
_entry.id   AF-A0A6G9Z6K4-F1
#
_cell.length_a   1.000
_cell.length_b   1.000
_cell.length_c   1.000
_cell.angle_alpha   90.00
_cell.angle_beta   90.00
_cell.angle_gamma   90.00
#
_symmetry.space_group_name_H-M   'P 1'
#
loop_
_entity.id
_entity.type
_entity.pdbx_description
1 polymer ?
#
loop_
_entity_poly.entity_id
_entity_poly.type
_entity_poly.pdbx_seq_one_letter_code
_entity_poly.pdbx_strand_id
1 'polypeptide(L)'
;MESDDTDRPENLSPSARRQYEDNYVPKKLARGEVPRTPLGWSAANAAFRAQWLTGKAFQLGVGKVFGLEQRGAQQEVVVPTSQGRIVADWRIPEIDMHRAMNIETKAGRSDHERDLVQMRGYGERLEAGEKVVLITRASADKDLSKEARELRDRLLKMYPGRFIVKAANERVYKRILEAGMRELKKNLAQQVQQSLGKVAEKEARAADRSLAVDSLGREYLRQVQDARTRGQDVPVQELRTVVELLAVMGKVQLENDRKNNQRNIAELGQGFHHNKAVEKTLEHQTQERHAERMDPAHQLAHELYDRERALLVTQTNAAIEEINRAYERGQNIDLTKTQEQHLALGNALGAIQASEMALLKDISQGIGEQKGWLQGMEIIQSERDLALAKGIEAIGAEAAAEEQRRAEEKALQEKAREQEAKAQEAREQAAEWQKAQAQELRDKGMSPELIAIMELVNQGRPAPGVPLPGAPELAPEVTRGGRAAELERTRNRAPEKGGR
;
A
#
# COMPACT_ATOMS: atom_id res chain seq x y z
N MET A 1 26.24 -7.10 4.07
CA MET A 1 25.50 -5.92 4.57
C MET A 1 24.61 -5.47 3.43
N GLU A 2 23.33 -5.84 3.48
CA GLU A 2 22.34 -5.22 2.60
C GLU A 2 22.37 -3.72 2.88
N SER A 3 22.72 -2.92 1.88
CA SER A 3 22.57 -1.46 2.00
C SER A 3 21.09 -1.20 2.15
N ASP A 4 20.69 -0.76 3.34
CA ASP A 4 19.35 -0.30 3.63
C ASP A 4 18.97 0.73 2.54
N ASP A 5 18.03 0.36 1.67
CA ASP A 5 17.66 1.10 0.45
C ASP A 5 17.09 2.51 0.79
N THR A 6 16.87 2.75 2.08
CA THR A 6 16.41 3.99 2.67
C THR A 6 17.51 5.07 2.80
N ASP A 7 18.80 4.74 2.75
CA ASP A 7 19.91 5.70 2.95
C ASP A 7 20.58 6.17 1.65
N ARG A 8 19.75 6.42 0.63
CA ARG A 8 20.17 6.90 -0.70
C ARG A 8 19.89 8.41 -0.87
N PRO A 9 20.76 9.19 -1.54
CA PRO A 9 20.52 10.61 -1.82
C PRO A 9 19.21 10.89 -2.55
N GLU A 10 18.74 9.92 -3.36
CA GLU A 10 17.45 9.93 -4.06
C GLU A 10 16.26 10.10 -3.11
N ASN A 11 16.39 9.68 -1.85
CA ASN A 11 15.32 9.77 -0.85
C ASN A 11 15.25 11.15 -0.18
N LEU A 12 16.18 12.05 -0.49
CA LEU A 12 16.13 13.45 -0.05
C LEU A 12 15.24 14.28 -1.00
N SER A 13 14.59 15.33 -0.48
CA SER A 13 13.91 16.29 -1.37
C SER A 13 14.92 16.91 -2.35
N PRO A 14 14.54 17.25 -3.59
CA PRO A 14 15.43 17.86 -4.57
C PRO A 14 16.33 18.97 -4.01
N SER A 15 15.78 19.89 -3.20
CA SER A 15 16.58 20.95 -2.57
C SER A 15 17.60 20.40 -1.54
N ALA A 16 17.21 19.37 -0.79
CA ALA A 16 18.04 18.70 0.21
C ALA A 16 19.12 17.82 -0.43
N ARG A 17 18.78 17.09 -1.49
CA ARG A 17 19.71 16.31 -2.31
C ARG A 17 20.79 17.21 -2.89
N ARG A 18 20.40 18.31 -3.53
CA ARG A 18 21.34 19.30 -4.08
C ARG A 18 22.27 19.86 -3.00
N GLN A 19 21.73 20.21 -1.83
CA GLN A 19 22.54 20.69 -0.72
C GLN A 19 23.50 19.62 -0.17
N TYR A 20 23.09 18.35 -0.21
CA TYR A 20 23.91 17.22 0.23
C TYR A 20 25.04 16.93 -0.77
N GLU A 21 24.69 16.70 -2.04
CA GLU A 21 25.61 16.28 -3.11
C GLU A 21 26.51 17.42 -3.60
N ASP A 22 25.98 18.64 -3.79
CA ASP A 22 26.76 19.72 -4.41
C ASP A 22 27.53 20.56 -3.38
N ASN A 23 27.05 20.62 -2.14
CA ASN A 23 27.60 21.52 -1.12
C ASN A 23 28.24 20.77 0.05
N TYR A 24 27.56 19.80 0.64
CA TYR A 24 28.03 19.14 1.87
C TYR A 24 29.14 18.12 1.59
N VAL A 25 28.90 17.16 0.69
CA VAL A 25 29.84 16.09 0.35
C VAL A 25 31.17 16.66 -0.16
N PRO A 26 31.21 17.57 -1.15
CA PRO A 26 32.48 18.10 -1.68
C PRO A 26 33.28 18.86 -0.61
N LYS A 27 32.62 19.62 0.26
CA LYS A 27 33.29 20.34 1.36
C LYS A 27 33.89 19.42 2.40
N LYS A 28 33.26 18.28 2.69
CA LYS A 28 33.79 17.28 3.63
C LYS A 28 34.96 16.52 3.05
N LEU A 29 34.84 16.09 1.79
CA LEU A 29 35.93 15.45 1.06
C LEU A 29 37.15 16.37 0.92
N ALA A 30 36.95 17.66 0.61
CA ALA A 30 38.02 18.65 0.54
C ALA A 30 38.75 18.86 1.88
N ARG A 31 38.12 18.51 3.01
CA ARG A 31 38.72 18.56 4.35
C ARG A 31 39.30 17.22 4.80
N GLY A 32 39.29 16.19 3.94
CA GLY A 32 39.70 14.83 4.29
C GLY A 32 38.76 14.13 5.27
N GLU A 33 37.53 14.61 5.43
CA GLU A 33 36.54 14.05 6.33
C GLU A 33 35.60 13.09 5.59
N VAL A 34 35.20 12.00 6.25
CA VAL A 34 34.16 11.09 5.73
C VAL A 34 32.79 11.79 5.84
N PRO A 35 32.06 12.02 4.74
CA PRO A 35 30.73 12.61 4.77
C PRO A 35 29.76 11.69 5.52
N ARG A 36 28.82 12.29 6.26
CA ARG A 36 27.70 11.53 6.83
C ARG A 36 26.84 10.96 5.71
N THR A 37 26.15 9.86 5.99
CA THR A 37 25.14 9.31 5.09
C THR A 37 23.97 10.30 4.87
N PRO A 38 23.19 10.17 3.78
CA PRO A 38 22.05 11.05 3.49
C PRO A 38 21.09 11.22 4.67
N LEU A 39 20.69 10.13 5.34
CA LEU A 39 19.82 10.18 6.52
C LEU A 39 20.50 10.86 7.70
N GLY A 40 21.75 10.50 7.98
CA GLY A 40 22.54 11.11 9.05
C GLY A 40 22.80 12.61 8.86
N TRP A 41 22.93 13.04 7.61
CA TRP A 41 23.01 14.45 7.24
C TRP A 41 21.66 15.14 7.37
N SER A 42 20.57 14.54 6.90
CA SER A 42 19.21 15.11 6.97
C SER A 42 18.81 15.40 8.42
N ALA A 43 19.03 14.44 9.33
CA ALA A 43 18.77 14.61 10.77
C ALA A 43 19.62 15.75 11.38
N ALA A 44 20.92 15.79 11.06
CA ALA A 44 21.80 16.85 11.52
C ALA A 44 21.37 18.23 10.98
N ASN A 45 21.03 18.30 9.70
CA ASN A 45 20.57 19.51 9.03
C ASN A 45 19.23 20.02 9.59
N ALA A 46 18.33 19.12 10.00
CA ALA A 46 17.10 19.49 10.69
C ALA A 46 17.40 20.19 12.04
N ALA A 47 18.34 19.67 12.82
CA ALA A 47 18.78 20.29 14.06
C ALA A 47 19.44 21.67 13.82
N PHE A 48 20.34 21.78 12.83
CA PHE A 48 20.94 23.05 12.42
C PHE A 48 19.88 24.06 11.98
N ARG A 49 18.87 23.63 11.21
CA ARG A 49 17.76 24.48 10.78
C ARG A 49 16.94 24.98 11.96
N ALA A 50 16.64 24.12 12.94
CA ALA A 50 15.91 24.52 14.15
C ALA A 50 16.67 25.58 14.95
N GLN A 51 17.99 25.42 15.07
CA GLN A 51 18.88 26.40 15.69
C GLN A 51 18.90 27.72 14.92
N TRP A 52 19.04 27.66 13.59
CA TRP A 52 19.00 28.85 12.74
C TRP A 52 17.66 29.60 12.86
N LEU A 53 16.54 28.89 12.81
CA LEU A 53 15.20 29.48 12.97
C LEU A 53 15.04 30.14 14.35
N THR A 54 15.56 29.50 15.40
CA THR A 54 15.52 30.03 16.77
C THR A 54 16.39 31.28 16.89
N GLY A 55 17.58 31.28 16.32
CA GLY A 55 18.46 32.45 16.27
C GLY A 55 17.82 33.61 15.50
N LYS A 56 17.27 33.34 14.30
CA LYS A 56 16.62 34.36 13.48
C LYS A 56 15.35 34.91 14.12
N ALA A 57 14.56 34.04 14.76
CA ALA A 57 13.40 34.46 15.54
C ALA A 57 13.83 35.33 16.72
N PHE A 58 14.87 34.95 17.47
CA PHE A 58 15.35 35.78 18.57
C PHE A 58 15.81 37.17 18.08
N GLN A 59 16.57 37.23 16.98
CA GLN A 59 17.00 38.48 16.35
C GLN A 59 15.81 39.39 15.98
N LEU A 60 14.81 38.85 15.29
CA LEU A 60 13.61 39.58 14.89
C LEU A 60 12.77 40.01 16.11
N GLY A 61 12.68 39.13 17.11
CA GLY A 61 11.99 39.38 18.36
C GLY A 61 12.60 40.54 19.14
N VAL A 62 13.93 40.64 19.17
CA VAL A 62 14.65 41.79 19.76
C VAL A 62 14.24 43.06 19.02
N GLY A 63 14.25 43.03 17.69
CA GLY A 63 13.77 44.13 16.85
C GLY A 63 12.38 44.64 17.25
N LYS A 64 11.41 43.71 17.37
CA LYS A 64 10.02 44.06 17.71
C LYS A 64 9.84 44.49 19.16
N VAL A 65 10.42 43.79 20.13
CA VAL A 65 10.23 44.08 21.56
C VAL A 65 10.87 45.41 21.94
N PHE A 66 12.01 45.76 21.35
CA PHE A 66 12.70 47.03 21.61
C PHE A 66 12.36 48.15 20.63
N GLY A 67 11.45 47.89 19.68
CA GLY A 67 11.03 48.88 18.68
C GLY A 67 12.18 49.42 17.85
N LEU A 68 13.12 48.55 17.43
CA LEU A 68 14.36 48.97 16.79
C LEU A 68 14.11 49.58 15.39
N GLU A 69 13.17 49.03 14.63
CA GLU A 69 12.78 49.56 13.31
C GLU A 69 12.22 50.99 13.44
N GLN A 70 11.37 51.25 14.45
CA GLN A 70 10.83 52.59 14.73
C GLN A 70 11.92 53.59 15.13
N ARG A 71 13.08 53.10 15.57
CA ARG A 71 14.27 53.88 15.91
C ARG A 71 15.26 54.02 14.75
N GLY A 72 14.87 53.62 13.54
CA GLY A 72 15.72 53.69 12.35
C GLY A 72 16.80 52.60 12.28
N ALA A 73 16.65 51.50 13.03
CA ALA A 73 17.59 50.40 12.96
C ALA A 73 17.46 49.64 11.62
N GLN A 74 18.61 49.33 11.03
CA GLN A 74 18.76 48.50 9.85
C GLN A 74 19.16 47.09 10.26
N GLN A 75 18.59 46.07 9.61
CA GLN A 75 18.85 44.65 9.93
C GLN A 75 20.04 44.09 9.14
N GLU A 76 20.83 43.21 9.74
CA GLU A 76 21.92 42.44 9.09
C GLU A 76 22.92 43.32 8.31
N VAL A 77 23.38 44.40 8.92
CA VAL A 77 24.30 45.33 8.27
C VAL A 77 25.72 44.78 8.32
N VAL A 78 26.32 44.61 7.14
CA VAL A 78 27.73 44.24 7.00
C VAL A 78 28.59 45.45 7.34
N VAL A 79 29.49 45.30 8.30
CA VAL A 79 30.39 46.35 8.76
C VAL A 79 31.84 45.93 8.47
N PRO A 80 32.61 46.74 7.72
CA PRO A 80 34.00 46.43 7.44
C PRO A 80 34.88 46.65 8.68
N THR A 81 35.84 45.74 8.89
CA THR A 81 36.83 45.76 9.98
C THR A 81 38.23 45.49 9.41
N SER A 82 39.27 45.78 10.19
CA SER A 82 40.67 45.52 9.79
C SER A 82 40.94 44.02 9.58
N GLN A 83 40.18 43.16 10.27
CA GLN A 83 40.27 41.69 10.17
C GLN A 83 39.25 41.08 9.21
N GLY A 84 38.49 41.89 8.45
CA GLY A 84 37.53 41.41 7.45
C GLY A 84 36.18 42.12 7.55
N ARG A 85 35.12 41.35 7.80
CA ARG A 85 33.74 41.87 7.87
C ARG A 85 33.01 41.23 9.04
N ILE A 86 32.30 42.06 9.79
CA ILE A 86 31.32 41.60 10.78
C ILE A 86 29.91 41.89 10.28
N VAL A 87 28.93 41.18 10.81
CA VAL A 87 27.51 41.45 10.54
C VAL A 87 26.89 41.90 11.85
N ALA A 88 26.40 43.13 11.90
CA ALA A 88 25.59 43.60 13.01
C ALA A 88 24.15 43.14 12.77
N ASP A 89 23.60 42.36 13.69
CA ASP A 89 22.20 41.91 13.61
C ASP A 89 21.24 43.08 13.45
N TRP A 90 21.49 44.17 14.18
CA TRP A 90 20.87 45.47 13.96
C TRP A 90 21.91 46.60 14.06
N ARG A 91 21.78 47.62 13.22
CA ARG A 91 22.60 48.84 13.28
C ARG A 91 21.71 50.07 13.27
N ILE A 92 21.89 50.97 14.22
CA ILE A 92 21.33 52.32 14.18
C ILE A 92 22.45 53.25 13.70
N PRO A 93 22.35 53.86 12.50
CA PRO A 93 23.43 54.63 11.91
C PRO A 93 23.83 55.86 12.71
N GLU A 94 22.93 56.47 13.49
CA GLU A 94 23.22 57.69 14.25
C GLU A 94 22.47 57.68 15.59
N ILE A 95 23.19 57.95 16.69
CA ILE A 95 22.64 58.03 18.05
C ILE A 95 23.41 59.09 18.86
N ASP A 96 22.72 59.89 19.68
CA ASP A 96 23.24 61.02 20.48
C ASP A 96 24.69 60.81 20.98
N MET A 97 25.62 61.64 20.44
CA MET A 97 27.06 61.67 20.77
C MET A 97 27.92 60.44 20.41
N HIS A 98 27.36 59.40 19.77
CA HIS A 98 28.09 58.24 19.24
C HIS A 98 27.82 58.04 17.74
N ARG A 99 28.86 57.67 16.97
CA ARG A 99 28.75 57.62 15.50
C ARG A 99 27.84 56.53 14.94
N ALA A 100 27.54 55.47 15.70
CA ALA A 100 26.56 54.43 15.37
C ALA A 100 26.30 53.52 16.58
N MET A 101 25.17 52.80 16.60
CA MET A 101 24.91 51.68 17.53
C MET A 101 24.84 50.36 16.78
N ASN A 102 25.65 49.39 17.18
CA ASN A 102 25.55 48.01 16.72
C ASN A 102 24.89 47.17 17.81
N ILE A 103 23.94 46.32 17.43
CA ILE A 103 23.28 45.39 18.33
C ILE A 103 23.51 43.99 17.77
N GLU A 104 24.06 43.10 18.59
CA GLU A 104 24.29 41.69 18.29
C GLU A 104 23.37 40.85 19.17
N THR A 105 22.78 39.80 18.61
CA THR A 105 21.90 38.87 19.34
C THR A 105 22.46 37.45 19.33
N LYS A 106 22.45 36.80 20.50
CA LYS A 106 22.92 35.40 20.66
C LYS A 106 21.89 34.56 21.40
N ALA A 107 21.25 33.64 20.68
CA ALA A 107 20.21 32.76 21.21
C ALA A 107 20.74 31.37 21.65
N GLY A 108 21.93 30.97 21.21
CA GLY A 108 22.51 29.64 21.46
C GLY A 108 23.92 29.50 20.88
N ARG A 109 24.39 28.26 20.74
CA ARG A 109 25.75 27.95 20.29
C ARG A 109 26.05 28.50 18.90
N SER A 110 27.21 29.13 18.79
CA SER A 110 27.81 29.62 17.55
C SER A 110 29.18 28.99 17.33
N ASP A 111 29.64 29.05 16.08
CA ASP A 111 30.99 28.61 15.71
C ASP A 111 32.04 29.45 16.45
N HIS A 112 32.98 28.79 17.12
CA HIS A 112 33.97 29.41 18.00
C HIS A 112 34.81 30.48 17.28
N GLU A 113 35.16 30.23 16.02
CA GLU A 113 35.95 31.16 15.21
C GLU A 113 35.14 32.41 14.84
N ARG A 114 33.87 32.23 14.48
CA ARG A 114 32.97 33.34 14.12
C ARG A 114 32.73 34.29 15.29
N ASP A 115 32.53 33.77 16.50
CA ASP A 115 32.29 34.61 17.67
C ASP A 115 33.49 35.46 18.05
N LEU A 116 34.70 34.90 17.91
CA LEU A 116 35.93 35.64 18.15
C LEU A 116 36.13 36.75 17.13
N VAL A 117 35.92 36.47 15.84
CA VAL A 117 36.00 37.48 14.78
C VAL A 117 34.97 38.59 15.00
N GLN A 118 33.73 38.23 15.35
CA GLN A 118 32.68 39.18 15.69
C GLN A 118 33.06 40.08 16.88
N MET A 119 33.50 39.48 18.00
CA MET A 119 33.89 40.25 19.19
C MET A 119 35.11 41.16 18.95
N ARG A 120 36.10 40.71 18.17
CA ARG A 120 37.24 41.56 17.77
C ARG A 120 36.79 42.73 16.91
N GLY A 121 35.92 42.48 15.93
CA GLY A 121 35.36 43.55 15.10
C GLY A 121 34.56 44.58 15.90
N TYR A 122 33.81 44.15 16.92
CA TYR A 122 33.16 45.09 17.84
C TYR A 122 34.15 45.88 18.68
N GLY A 123 35.30 45.32 19.05
CA GLY A 123 36.41 46.05 19.65
C GLY A 123 36.84 47.25 18.79
N GLU A 124 37.08 47.03 17.50
CA GLU A 124 37.42 48.12 16.56
C GLU A 124 36.31 49.17 16.43
N ARG A 125 35.03 48.75 16.49
CA ARG A 125 33.91 49.69 16.44
C ARG A 125 33.84 50.57 17.69
N LEU A 126 34.11 49.99 18.86
CA LEU A 126 34.21 50.72 20.11
C LEU A 126 35.38 51.71 20.08
N GLU A 127 36.53 51.33 19.50
CA GLU A 127 37.66 52.24 19.28
C GLU A 127 37.28 53.42 18.37
N ALA A 128 36.47 53.17 17.33
CA ALA A 128 35.95 54.19 16.41
C ALA A 128 34.87 55.11 17.02
N GLY A 129 34.53 54.94 18.30
CA GLY A 129 33.54 55.78 18.98
C GLY A 129 32.09 55.28 18.85
N GLU A 130 31.86 54.11 18.25
CA GLU A 130 30.53 53.50 18.15
C GLU A 130 30.11 52.85 19.47
N LYS A 131 28.81 52.59 19.60
CA LYS A 131 28.20 51.85 20.70
C LYS A 131 27.91 50.42 20.26
N VAL A 132 28.09 49.45 21.16
CA VAL A 132 27.81 48.04 20.89
C VAL A 132 26.97 47.47 22.03
N VAL A 133 25.84 46.85 21.68
CA VAL A 133 24.93 46.18 22.61
C VAL A 133 24.87 44.69 22.26
N LEU A 134 25.34 43.84 23.16
CA LEU A 134 25.24 42.39 23.02
C LEU A 134 24.05 41.88 23.84
N ILE A 135 23.06 41.29 23.18
CA ILE A 135 21.88 40.69 23.83
C ILE A 135 21.99 39.17 23.75
N THR A 136 22.09 38.51 24.89
CA THR A 136 22.26 37.05 24.98
C THR A 136 21.10 36.39 25.71
N ARG A 137 20.83 35.10 25.45
CA ARG A 137 20.07 34.27 26.39
C ARG A 137 20.93 34.03 27.63
N ALA A 138 20.37 34.17 28.83
CA ALA A 138 21.14 34.04 30.08
C ALA A 138 21.85 32.68 30.23
N SER A 139 21.25 31.60 29.73
CA SER A 139 21.86 30.26 29.71
C SER A 139 22.94 30.08 28.63
N ALA A 140 22.98 30.94 27.62
CA ALA A 140 23.95 30.89 26.52
C ALA A 140 25.29 31.54 26.86
N ASP A 141 25.46 32.11 28.06
CA ASP A 141 26.74 32.72 28.47
C ASP A 141 27.90 31.70 28.48
N LYS A 142 27.58 30.44 28.80
CA LYS A 142 28.52 29.32 28.78
C LYS A 142 28.81 28.78 27.37
N ASP A 143 28.02 29.18 26.38
CA ASP A 143 28.17 28.72 24.99
C ASP A 143 29.20 29.55 24.20
N LEU A 144 29.63 30.71 24.72
CA LEU A 144 30.75 31.47 24.18
C LEU A 144 32.08 30.76 24.47
N SER A 145 32.99 30.78 23.48
CA SER A 145 34.36 30.28 23.68
C SER A 145 35.03 31.01 24.85
N LYS A 146 35.97 30.35 25.52
CA LYS A 146 36.70 30.94 26.66
C LYS A 146 37.36 32.27 26.27
N GLU A 147 37.99 32.28 25.10
CA GLU A 147 38.65 33.45 24.51
C GLU A 147 37.65 34.58 24.19
N ALA A 148 36.45 34.26 23.69
CA ALA A 148 35.43 35.26 23.40
C ALA A 148 34.84 35.87 24.68
N ARG A 149 34.71 35.07 25.74
CA ARG A 149 34.32 35.55 27.08
C ARG A 149 35.36 36.47 27.68
N GLU A 150 36.63 36.09 27.64
CA GLU A 150 37.74 36.94 28.12
C GLU A 150 37.81 38.26 27.36
N LEU A 151 37.62 38.24 26.04
CA LEU A 151 37.58 39.46 25.22
C LEU A 151 36.35 40.32 25.55
N ARG A 152 35.17 39.72 25.70
CA ARG A 152 33.94 40.43 26.13
C ARG A 152 34.16 41.12 27.47
N ASP A 153 34.69 40.41 28.46
CA ASP A 153 34.90 40.96 29.81
C ASP A 153 35.94 42.09 29.79
N ARG A 154 36.95 41.97 28.93
CA ARG A 154 37.91 43.06 28.67
C ARG A 154 37.23 44.28 28.05
N LEU A 155 36.40 44.10 27.02
CA LEU A 155 35.67 45.19 26.36
C LEU A 155 34.68 45.88 27.32
N LEU A 156 34.01 45.12 28.19
CA LEU A 156 33.12 45.66 29.24
C LEU A 156 33.89 46.59 30.18
N LYS A 157 35.13 46.22 30.56
CA LYS A 157 35.98 47.02 31.44
C LYS A 157 36.57 48.24 30.75
N MET A 158 36.98 48.12 29.48
CA MET A 158 37.64 49.21 28.73
C MET A 158 36.66 50.27 28.23
N TYR A 159 35.42 49.89 27.92
CA TYR A 159 34.42 50.77 27.31
C TYR A 159 33.11 50.83 28.13
N PRO A 160 33.18 51.23 29.41
CA PRO A 160 31.98 51.32 30.25
C PRO A 160 30.98 52.31 29.64
N GLY A 161 29.73 51.89 29.49
CA GLY A 161 28.65 52.70 28.89
C GLY A 161 28.55 52.64 27.36
N ARG A 162 29.61 52.20 26.65
CA ARG A 162 29.60 51.99 25.19
C ARG A 162 29.52 50.54 24.78
N PHE A 163 30.09 49.62 25.56
CA PHE A 163 29.85 48.18 25.43
C PHE A 163 28.86 47.72 26.50
N ILE A 164 27.67 47.30 26.08
CA ILE A 164 26.58 46.91 26.98
C ILE A 164 26.22 45.45 26.72
N VAL A 165 26.27 44.62 27.76
CA VAL A 165 25.81 43.23 27.70
C VAL A 165 24.48 43.10 28.43
N LYS A 166 23.46 42.55 27.77
CA LYS A 166 22.14 42.29 28.34
C LYS A 166 21.81 40.81 28.24
N ALA A 167 21.67 40.15 29.38
CA ALA A 167 21.22 38.76 29.47
C ALA A 167 19.69 38.70 29.62
N ALA A 168 19.01 38.09 28.65
CA ALA A 168 17.60 37.78 28.72
C ALA A 168 17.38 36.53 29.57
N ASN A 169 16.74 36.68 30.73
CA ASN A 169 16.27 35.53 31.52
C ASN A 169 15.20 34.73 30.73
N GLU A 170 14.88 33.52 31.17
CA GLU A 170 13.99 32.62 30.40
C GLU A 170 12.61 33.23 30.11
N ARG A 171 12.06 34.05 31.00
CA ARG A 171 10.78 34.74 30.76
C ARG A 171 10.89 35.78 29.65
N VAL A 172 11.93 36.62 29.69
CA VAL A 172 12.19 37.64 28.66
C VAL A 172 12.57 36.98 27.33
N TYR A 173 13.39 35.93 27.37
CA TYR A 173 13.77 35.15 26.20
C TYR A 173 12.55 34.55 25.49
N LYS A 174 11.64 33.89 26.22
CA LYS A 174 10.39 33.35 25.65
C LYS A 174 9.55 34.42 24.98
N ARG A 175 9.36 35.58 25.63
CA ARG A 175 8.59 36.69 25.06
C ARG A 175 9.21 37.25 23.77
N ILE A 176 10.54 37.41 23.76
CA ILE A 176 11.28 37.83 22.56
C ILE A 176 11.12 36.78 21.46
N LEU A 177 11.32 35.50 21.79
CA LEU A 177 11.24 34.40 20.83
C LEU A 177 9.82 34.28 20.24
N GLU A 178 8.77 34.40 21.04
CA GLU A 178 7.38 34.36 20.56
C GLU A 178 7.06 35.51 19.60
N ALA A 179 7.44 36.74 19.94
CA ALA A 179 7.27 37.89 19.07
C ALA A 179 8.04 37.71 17.76
N GLY A 180 9.27 37.24 17.85
CA GLY A 180 10.13 36.96 16.70
C GLY A 180 9.66 35.82 15.82
N MET A 181 9.10 34.75 16.40
CA MET A 181 8.52 33.63 15.65
C MET A 181 7.29 34.05 14.85
N ARG A 182 6.46 34.97 15.38
CA ARG A 182 5.34 35.53 14.63
C ARG A 182 5.83 36.32 13.42
N GLU A 183 6.83 37.18 13.61
CA GLU A 183 7.41 37.96 12.51
C GLU A 183 8.12 37.08 11.48
N LEU A 184 8.89 36.09 11.94
CA LEU A 184 9.57 35.14 11.07
C LEU A 184 8.58 34.36 10.20
N LYS A 185 7.47 33.89 10.80
CA LYS A 185 6.39 33.23 10.05
C LYS A 185 5.78 34.15 9.00
N LYS A 186 5.51 35.41 9.35
CA LYS A 186 4.96 36.42 8.42
C LYS A 186 5.93 36.67 7.26
N ASN A 187 7.21 36.89 7.55
CA ASN A 187 8.23 37.15 6.54
C ASN A 187 8.43 35.95 5.60
N LEU A 188 8.51 34.73 6.15
CA LEU A 188 8.59 33.51 5.35
C LEU A 188 7.35 33.32 4.49
N ALA A 189 6.15 33.55 5.03
CA ALA A 189 4.90 33.44 4.28
C ALA A 189 4.85 34.44 3.11
N GLN A 190 5.23 35.70 3.36
CA GLN A 190 5.28 36.73 2.32
C GLN A 190 6.31 36.40 1.24
N GLN A 191 7.51 35.95 1.61
CA GLN A 191 8.52 35.52 0.63
C GLN A 191 8.07 34.31 -0.17
N VAL A 192 7.41 33.33 0.46
CA VAL A 192 6.85 32.17 -0.22
C VAL A 192 5.78 32.63 -1.22
N GLN A 193 4.85 33.48 -0.80
CA GLN A 193 3.80 34.02 -1.66
C GLN A 193 4.36 34.79 -2.87
N GLN A 194 5.39 35.64 -2.67
CA GLN A 194 6.07 36.33 -3.78
C GLN A 194 6.75 35.35 -4.74
N SER A 195 7.34 34.29 -4.22
CA SER A 195 8.02 33.27 -5.03
C SER A 195 7.01 32.45 -5.83
N LEU A 196 5.88 32.07 -5.20
CA LEU A 196 4.76 31.40 -5.86
C LEU A 196 4.14 32.26 -6.95
N GLY A 197 4.00 33.58 -6.75
CA GLY A 197 3.52 34.50 -7.78
C GLY A 197 4.40 34.47 -9.05
N LYS A 198 5.73 34.47 -8.89
CA LYS A 198 6.67 34.36 -10.02
C LYS A 198 6.60 32.99 -10.72
N VAL A 199 6.35 31.92 -9.97
CA VAL A 199 6.15 30.57 -10.54
C VAL A 199 4.85 30.53 -11.33
N ALA A 200 3.75 31.04 -10.77
CA ALA A 200 2.45 31.11 -11.43
C ALA A 200 2.49 31.94 -12.72
N GLU A 201 3.20 33.08 -12.73
CA GLU A 201 3.40 33.88 -13.95
C GLU A 201 4.15 33.12 -15.05
N LYS A 202 5.11 32.26 -14.69
CA LYS A 202 5.84 31.41 -15.64
C LYS A 202 4.97 30.24 -16.13
N GLU A 203 4.22 29.60 -15.24
CA GLU A 203 3.31 28.51 -15.58
C GLU A 203 2.16 28.99 -16.48
N ALA A 204 1.58 30.16 -16.23
CA ALA A 204 0.53 30.76 -17.06
C ALA A 204 1.00 31.01 -18.50
N ARG A 205 2.29 31.32 -18.71
CA ARG A 205 2.89 31.47 -20.05
C ARG A 205 3.13 30.13 -20.76
N ALA A 206 3.14 29.02 -20.04
CA ALA A 206 3.40 27.67 -20.56
C ALA A 206 2.12 26.83 -20.75
N ALA A 207 1.01 27.19 -20.10
CA ALA A 207 -0.25 26.44 -20.07
C ALA A 207 -1.00 26.33 -21.41
N ASP A 208 -0.58 27.07 -22.44
CA ASP A 208 -1.33 27.22 -23.70
C ASP A 208 -1.17 26.05 -24.70
N ARG A 209 -0.55 24.91 -24.31
CA ARG A 209 -0.14 23.86 -25.29
C ARG A 209 -0.26 22.38 -24.89
N SER A 210 -0.96 21.99 -23.82
CA SER A 210 -1.06 20.56 -23.48
C SER A 210 -2.48 20.00 -23.59
N LEU A 211 -2.63 18.88 -24.32
CA LEU A 211 -3.73 17.92 -24.17
C LEU A 211 -3.83 17.53 -22.68
N ALA A 212 -4.77 18.12 -21.96
CA ALA A 212 -4.92 17.96 -20.52
C ALA A 212 -5.78 16.74 -20.20
N VAL A 213 -5.40 15.94 -19.19
CA VAL A 213 -6.17 14.77 -18.73
C VAL A 213 -7.61 15.16 -18.39
N ASP A 214 -7.79 16.32 -17.78
CA ASP A 214 -9.10 16.90 -17.47
C ASP A 214 -9.97 17.06 -18.73
N SER A 215 -9.42 17.64 -19.79
CA SER A 215 -10.17 17.87 -21.05
C SER A 215 -10.62 16.57 -21.72
N LEU A 216 -9.72 15.58 -21.82
CA LEU A 216 -10.02 14.28 -22.42
C LEU A 216 -10.97 13.47 -21.53
N GLY A 217 -10.78 13.49 -20.21
CA GLY A 217 -11.65 12.81 -19.26
C GLY A 217 -13.08 13.35 -19.29
N ARG A 218 -13.26 14.68 -19.32
CA ARG A 218 -14.59 15.30 -19.47
C ARG A 218 -15.24 14.99 -20.80
N GLU A 219 -14.48 14.97 -21.88
CA GLU A 219 -14.98 14.61 -23.20
C GLU A 219 -15.51 13.17 -23.22
N TYR A 220 -14.73 12.22 -22.68
CA TYR A 220 -15.16 10.82 -22.58
C TYR A 220 -16.33 10.61 -21.62
N LEU A 221 -16.37 11.29 -20.47
CA LEU A 221 -17.55 11.26 -19.58
C LEU A 221 -18.82 11.70 -20.32
N ARG A 222 -18.72 12.77 -21.12
CA ARG A 222 -19.84 13.24 -21.93
C ARG A 222 -20.27 12.17 -22.94
N GLN A 223 -19.32 11.51 -23.61
CA GLN A 223 -19.62 10.43 -24.56
C GLN A 223 -20.33 9.26 -23.88
N VAL A 224 -19.91 8.85 -22.67
CA VAL A 224 -20.56 7.80 -21.88
C VAL A 224 -21.99 8.19 -21.49
N GLN A 225 -22.20 9.43 -21.05
CA GLN A 225 -23.53 9.95 -20.72
C GLN A 225 -24.44 10.05 -21.96
N ASP A 226 -23.91 10.52 -23.08
CA ASP A 226 -24.63 10.63 -24.35
C ASP A 226 -24.98 9.26 -24.94
N ALA A 227 -24.14 8.24 -24.75
CA ALA A 227 -24.46 6.87 -25.12
C ALA A 227 -25.64 6.36 -24.28
N ARG A 228 -25.57 6.54 -22.95
CA ARG A 228 -26.60 6.11 -22.00
C ARG A 228 -27.97 6.73 -22.30
N THR A 229 -28.01 8.03 -22.61
CA THR A 229 -29.27 8.71 -22.98
C THR A 229 -29.86 8.20 -24.30
N ARG A 230 -29.02 7.68 -25.20
CA ARG A 230 -29.43 7.05 -26.46
C ARG A 230 -29.77 5.56 -26.32
N GLY A 231 -29.75 5.01 -25.09
CA GLY A 231 -29.97 3.59 -24.83
C GLY A 231 -28.85 2.68 -25.38
N GLN A 232 -27.67 3.25 -25.61
CA GLN A 232 -26.47 2.52 -26.01
C GLN A 232 -25.50 2.46 -24.84
N ASP A 233 -24.85 1.32 -24.63
CA ASP A 233 -23.81 1.20 -23.61
C ASP A 233 -22.42 1.18 -24.25
N VAL A 234 -21.52 1.99 -23.70
CA VAL A 234 -20.09 1.88 -23.98
C VAL A 234 -19.57 0.54 -23.42
N PRO A 235 -18.92 -0.32 -24.23
CA PRO A 235 -18.39 -1.58 -23.78
C PRO A 235 -17.41 -1.43 -22.62
N VAL A 236 -17.46 -2.34 -21.64
CA VAL A 236 -16.57 -2.35 -20.46
C VAL A 236 -15.09 -2.31 -20.86
N GLN A 237 -14.70 -3.03 -21.90
CA GLN A 237 -13.31 -3.06 -22.36
C GLN A 237 -12.83 -1.72 -22.93
N GLU A 238 -13.72 -0.98 -23.59
CA GLU A 238 -13.42 0.37 -24.11
C GLU A 238 -13.25 1.34 -22.94
N LEU A 239 -14.18 1.31 -21.99
CA LEU A 239 -14.14 2.11 -20.75
C LEU A 239 -12.87 1.83 -19.93
N ARG A 240 -12.47 0.55 -19.81
CA ARG A 240 -11.23 0.14 -19.14
C ARG A 240 -10.00 0.73 -19.80
N THR A 241 -9.91 0.65 -21.14
CA THR A 241 -8.79 1.19 -21.91
C THR A 241 -8.65 2.70 -21.72
N VAL A 242 -9.77 3.43 -21.70
CA VAL A 242 -9.80 4.88 -21.49
C VAL A 242 -9.33 5.24 -20.07
N VAL A 243 -9.83 4.55 -19.04
CA VAL A 243 -9.44 4.77 -17.64
C VAL A 243 -7.93 4.53 -17.45
N GLU A 244 -7.40 3.44 -17.99
CA GLU A 244 -5.97 3.12 -17.94
C GLU A 244 -5.12 4.20 -18.62
N LEU A 245 -5.53 4.66 -19.81
CA LEU A 245 -4.83 5.71 -20.54
C LEU A 245 -4.81 7.03 -19.76
N LEU A 246 -5.96 7.46 -19.23
CA LEU A 246 -6.07 8.68 -18.43
C LEU A 246 -5.21 8.60 -17.15
N ALA A 247 -5.15 7.44 -16.50
CA ALA A 247 -4.29 7.21 -15.35
C ALA A 247 -2.79 7.35 -15.71
N VAL A 248 -2.35 6.79 -16.84
CA VAL A 248 -0.96 6.94 -17.32
C VAL A 248 -0.65 8.40 -17.65
N MET A 249 -1.53 9.08 -18.39
CA MET A 249 -1.37 10.49 -18.73
C MET A 249 -1.33 11.38 -17.47
N GLY A 250 -2.16 11.08 -16.48
CA GLY A 250 -2.19 11.76 -15.19
C GLY A 250 -0.85 11.67 -14.46
N LYS A 251 -0.24 10.48 -14.42
CA LYS A 251 1.09 10.27 -13.83
C LYS A 251 2.17 11.06 -14.58
N VAL A 252 2.16 11.03 -15.91
CA VAL A 252 3.12 11.77 -16.73
C VAL A 252 3.00 13.28 -16.52
N GLN A 253 1.78 13.81 -16.42
CA GLN A 253 1.56 15.23 -16.13
C GLN A 253 2.02 15.62 -14.72
N LEU A 254 1.73 14.80 -13.71
CA LEU A 254 2.23 15.01 -12.35
C LEU A 254 3.76 15.05 -12.31
N GLU A 255 4.43 14.14 -13.01
CA GLU A 255 5.89 14.13 -13.11
C GLU A 255 6.44 15.37 -13.82
N ASN A 256 5.78 15.83 -14.89
CA ASN A 256 6.16 17.04 -15.60
C ASN A 256 6.01 18.28 -14.72
N ASP A 257 4.92 18.38 -13.95
CA ASP A 257 4.71 19.47 -13.00
C ASP A 257 5.78 19.47 -11.91
N ARG A 258 6.11 18.29 -11.36
CA ARG A 258 7.22 18.15 -10.40
C ARG A 258 8.55 18.60 -11.00
N LYS A 259 8.87 18.19 -12.23
CA LYS A 259 10.11 18.62 -12.93
C LYS A 259 10.12 20.13 -13.18
N ASN A 260 8.99 20.71 -13.57
CA ASN A 260 8.86 22.15 -13.79
C ASN A 260 9.02 22.93 -12.47
N ASN A 261 8.41 22.48 -11.39
CA ASN A 261 8.60 23.06 -10.06
C ASN A 261 10.06 23.00 -9.62
N GLN A 262 10.75 21.88 -9.83
CA GLN A 262 12.17 21.75 -9.53
C GLN A 262 13.02 22.76 -10.31
N ARG A 263 12.76 22.92 -11.63
CA ARG A 263 13.43 23.93 -12.46
C ARG A 263 13.15 25.35 -11.96
N ASN A 264 11.88 25.65 -11.69
CA ASN A 264 11.45 26.94 -11.17
C ASN A 264 12.11 27.28 -9.83
N ILE A 265 12.20 26.33 -8.89
CA ILE A 265 12.89 26.50 -7.61
C ILE A 265 14.39 26.75 -7.83
N ALA A 266 15.03 26.01 -8.74
CA ALA A 266 16.44 26.21 -9.04
C ALA A 266 16.71 27.61 -9.64
N GLU A 267 15.81 28.11 -10.49
CA GLU A 267 15.89 29.43 -11.11
C GLU A 267 15.59 30.60 -10.15
N LEU A 268 14.86 30.36 -9.05
CA LEU A 268 14.60 31.41 -8.04
C LEU A 268 15.87 31.90 -7.35
N GLY A 269 16.95 31.11 -7.34
CA GLY A 269 18.25 31.51 -6.79
C GLY A 269 18.22 31.84 -5.29
N GLN A 270 17.17 31.44 -4.58
CA GLN A 270 16.97 31.73 -3.17
C GLN A 270 17.74 30.75 -2.27
N GLY A 271 17.93 31.14 -1.00
CA GLY A 271 18.65 30.32 -0.03
C GLY A 271 17.95 28.99 0.27
N PHE A 272 18.72 27.97 0.65
CA PHE A 272 18.27 26.59 0.89
C PHE A 272 16.98 26.47 1.73
N HIS A 273 16.88 27.21 2.85
CA HIS A 273 15.73 27.12 3.75
C HIS A 273 14.43 27.66 3.16
N HIS A 274 14.55 28.65 2.27
CA HIS A 274 13.42 29.26 1.58
C HIS A 274 12.96 28.36 0.43
N ASN A 275 13.90 27.80 -0.33
CA ASN A 275 13.60 26.81 -1.37
C ASN A 275 12.85 25.61 -0.81
N LYS A 276 13.21 25.12 0.39
CA LYS A 276 12.50 24.00 1.04
C LYS A 276 11.06 24.33 1.44
N ALA A 277 10.77 25.59 1.80
CA ALA A 277 9.41 26.02 2.12
C ALA A 277 8.56 26.14 0.84
N VAL A 278 9.12 26.76 -0.19
CA VAL A 278 8.49 26.87 -1.52
C VAL A 278 8.25 25.49 -2.14
N GLU A 279 9.23 24.58 -2.05
CA GLU A 279 9.13 23.18 -2.50
C GLU A 279 7.94 22.46 -1.87
N LYS A 280 7.76 22.58 -0.55
CA LYS A 280 6.62 21.95 0.14
C LYS A 280 5.27 22.51 -0.34
N THR A 281 5.18 23.82 -0.53
CA THR A 281 3.93 24.45 -1.00
C THR A 281 3.63 24.09 -2.46
N LEU A 282 4.64 24.10 -3.33
CA LEU A 282 4.47 23.70 -4.73
C LEU A 282 4.10 22.22 -4.87
N GLU A 283 4.67 21.34 -4.05
CA GLU A 283 4.29 19.92 -4.02
C GLU A 283 2.81 19.77 -3.63
N HIS A 284 2.35 20.47 -2.60
CA HIS A 284 0.93 20.47 -2.21
C HIS A 284 0.02 20.95 -3.35
N GLN A 285 0.32 22.11 -3.94
CA GLN A 285 -0.45 22.66 -5.06
C GLN A 285 -0.44 21.73 -6.28
N THR A 286 0.64 21.00 -6.49
CA THR A 286 0.77 20.06 -7.61
C THR A 286 -0.04 18.79 -7.37
N GLN A 287 -0.10 18.31 -6.13
CA GLN A 287 -0.97 17.22 -5.72
C GLN A 287 -2.46 17.62 -5.81
N GLU A 288 -2.82 18.82 -5.35
CA GLU A 288 -4.19 19.35 -5.49
C GLU A 288 -4.60 19.46 -6.96
N ARG A 289 -3.76 20.09 -7.80
CA ARG A 289 -4.02 20.18 -9.25
C ARG A 289 -4.11 18.81 -9.91
N HIS A 290 -3.32 17.84 -9.47
CA HIS A 290 -3.39 16.48 -10.00
C HIS A 290 -4.71 15.81 -9.62
N ALA A 291 -5.14 15.90 -8.35
CA ALA A 291 -6.42 15.38 -7.90
C ALA A 291 -7.60 16.01 -8.69
N GLU A 292 -7.59 17.34 -8.86
CA GLU A 292 -8.61 18.04 -9.66
C GLU A 292 -8.63 17.57 -11.12
N ARG A 293 -7.47 17.38 -11.76
CA ARG A 293 -7.39 16.89 -13.15
C ARG A 293 -7.82 15.43 -13.30
N MET A 294 -7.63 14.63 -12.26
CA MET A 294 -7.97 13.21 -12.27
C MET A 294 -9.44 12.94 -11.95
N ASP A 295 -10.18 13.90 -11.38
CA ASP A 295 -11.58 13.74 -11.00
C ASP A 295 -12.47 13.17 -12.13
N PRO A 296 -12.40 13.65 -13.39
CA PRO A 296 -13.14 13.03 -14.49
C PRO A 296 -12.77 11.57 -14.76
N ALA A 297 -11.48 11.24 -14.64
CA ALA A 297 -10.99 9.87 -14.82
C ALA A 297 -11.41 8.96 -13.66
N HIS A 298 -11.44 9.48 -12.44
CA HIS A 298 -11.94 8.78 -11.25
C HIS A 298 -13.44 8.46 -11.38
N GLN A 299 -14.25 9.39 -11.90
CA GLN A 299 -15.66 9.15 -12.20
C GLN A 299 -15.85 8.04 -13.25
N LEU A 300 -15.06 8.03 -14.33
CA LEU A 300 -15.06 6.95 -15.31
C LEU A 300 -14.65 5.60 -14.70
N ALA A 301 -13.68 5.60 -13.79
CA ALA A 301 -13.25 4.39 -13.09
C ALA A 301 -14.34 3.83 -12.17
N HIS A 302 -15.09 4.68 -11.46
CA HIS A 302 -16.25 4.23 -10.68
C HIS A 302 -17.32 3.58 -11.56
N GLU A 303 -17.69 4.23 -12.67
CA GLU A 303 -18.64 3.68 -13.64
C GLU A 303 -18.15 2.34 -14.22
N LEU A 304 -16.84 2.23 -14.52
CA LEU A 304 -16.23 0.97 -14.97
C LEU A 304 -16.43 -0.15 -13.94
N TYR A 305 -16.07 0.09 -12.68
CA TYR A 305 -16.15 -0.95 -11.65
C TYR A 305 -17.59 -1.37 -11.35
N ASP A 306 -18.56 -0.45 -11.41
CA ASP A 306 -19.98 -0.79 -11.27
C ASP A 306 -20.48 -1.66 -12.44
N ARG A 307 -20.04 -1.38 -13.67
CA ARG A 307 -20.37 -2.22 -14.83
C ARG A 307 -19.71 -3.59 -14.77
N GLU A 308 -18.45 -3.66 -14.36
CA GLU A 308 -17.72 -4.92 -14.18
C GLU A 308 -18.40 -5.80 -13.12
N ARG A 309 -18.87 -5.21 -12.02
CA ARG A 309 -19.69 -5.91 -11.03
C ARG A 309 -21.00 -6.42 -11.62
N ALA A 310 -21.71 -5.62 -12.39
CA ALA A 310 -22.97 -6.04 -13.02
C ALA A 310 -22.76 -7.22 -13.99
N LEU A 311 -21.64 -7.22 -14.73
CA LEU A 311 -21.25 -8.37 -15.55
C LEU A 311 -20.94 -9.60 -14.71
N LEU A 312 -20.20 -9.46 -13.60
CA LEU A 312 -19.93 -10.57 -12.69
C LEU A 312 -21.21 -11.14 -12.07
N VAL A 313 -22.17 -10.30 -11.69
CA VAL A 313 -23.49 -10.74 -11.21
C VAL A 313 -24.18 -11.60 -12.28
N THR A 314 -24.18 -11.14 -13.53
CA THR A 314 -24.78 -11.87 -14.65
C THR A 314 -24.09 -13.23 -14.87
N GLN A 315 -22.75 -13.25 -14.84
CA GLN A 315 -21.96 -14.48 -15.01
C GLN A 315 -22.16 -15.46 -13.86
N THR A 316 -22.23 -14.95 -12.62
CA THR A 316 -22.48 -15.75 -11.41
C THR A 316 -23.87 -16.39 -11.48
N ASN A 317 -24.89 -15.60 -11.82
CA ASN A 317 -26.25 -16.12 -11.99
C ASN A 317 -26.32 -17.17 -13.11
N ALA A 318 -25.65 -16.95 -14.24
CA ALA A 318 -25.60 -17.91 -15.33
C ALA A 318 -24.93 -19.24 -14.92
N ALA A 319 -23.86 -19.19 -14.13
CA ALA A 319 -23.20 -20.38 -13.60
C ALA A 319 -24.10 -21.15 -12.61
N ILE A 320 -24.79 -20.44 -11.71
CA ILE A 320 -25.77 -21.03 -10.79
C ILE A 320 -26.93 -21.67 -11.57
N GLU A 321 -27.46 -21.00 -12.60
CA GLU A 321 -28.50 -21.56 -13.45
C GLU A 321 -28.02 -22.80 -14.21
N GLU A 322 -26.78 -22.81 -14.70
CA GLU A 322 -26.20 -23.97 -15.38
C GLU A 322 -26.12 -25.19 -14.44
N ILE A 323 -25.69 -24.98 -13.21
CA ILE A 323 -25.69 -25.99 -12.14
C ILE A 323 -27.11 -26.51 -11.89
N ASN A 324 -28.08 -25.61 -11.68
CA ASN A 324 -29.46 -25.99 -11.42
C ASN A 324 -30.07 -26.80 -12.58
N ARG A 325 -29.79 -26.41 -13.83
CA ARG A 325 -30.25 -27.15 -15.02
C ARG A 325 -29.63 -28.54 -15.12
N ALA A 326 -28.37 -28.72 -14.70
CA ALA A 326 -27.76 -30.04 -14.65
C ALA A 326 -28.51 -30.95 -13.67
N TYR A 327 -28.85 -30.42 -12.49
CA TYR A 327 -29.65 -31.15 -11.50
C TYR A 327 -31.05 -31.51 -11.99
N GLU A 328 -31.77 -30.57 -12.59
CA GLU A 328 -33.11 -30.80 -13.14
C GLU A 328 -33.12 -31.91 -14.22
N ARG A 329 -32.01 -32.06 -14.95
CA ARG A 329 -31.84 -33.09 -15.99
C ARG A 329 -31.28 -34.41 -15.46
N GLY A 330 -30.95 -34.49 -14.17
CA GLY A 330 -30.28 -35.65 -13.58
C GLY A 330 -28.88 -35.90 -14.17
N GLN A 331 -28.21 -34.84 -14.64
CA GLN A 331 -26.86 -34.91 -15.18
C GLN A 331 -25.84 -34.53 -14.09
N ASN A 332 -24.69 -35.20 -14.08
CA ASN A 332 -23.60 -34.82 -13.20
C ASN A 332 -23.02 -33.47 -13.65
N ILE A 333 -22.69 -32.61 -12.69
CA ILE A 333 -22.08 -31.30 -12.96
C ILE A 333 -20.68 -31.50 -13.54
N ASP A 334 -20.27 -30.67 -14.50
CA ASP A 334 -18.88 -30.65 -14.94
C ASP A 334 -18.00 -30.00 -13.86
N LEU A 335 -17.46 -30.84 -12.97
CA LEU A 335 -16.67 -30.41 -11.81
C LEU A 335 -15.50 -29.51 -12.20
N THR A 336 -14.77 -29.85 -13.27
CA THR A 336 -13.62 -29.08 -13.72
C THR A 336 -14.06 -27.69 -14.16
N LYS A 337 -15.10 -27.62 -14.99
CA LYS A 337 -15.67 -26.36 -15.45
C LYS A 337 -16.20 -25.50 -14.29
N THR A 338 -16.89 -26.08 -13.32
CA THR A 338 -17.43 -25.33 -12.18
C THR A 338 -16.33 -24.81 -11.25
N GLN A 339 -15.27 -25.59 -11.01
CA GLN A 339 -14.10 -25.13 -10.25
C GLN A 339 -13.38 -23.98 -10.96
N GLU A 340 -13.17 -24.08 -12.27
CA GLU A 340 -12.59 -23.01 -13.07
C GLU A 340 -13.45 -21.74 -13.04
N GLN A 341 -14.77 -21.86 -13.16
CA GLN A 341 -15.71 -20.74 -13.07
C GLN A 341 -15.66 -20.07 -11.69
N HIS A 342 -15.67 -20.86 -10.59
CA HIS A 342 -15.55 -20.32 -9.23
C HIS A 342 -14.26 -19.50 -9.06
N LEU A 343 -13.11 -20.06 -9.48
CA LEU A 343 -11.83 -19.38 -9.38
C LEU A 343 -11.77 -18.12 -10.26
N ALA A 344 -12.29 -18.18 -11.49
CA ALA A 344 -12.30 -17.04 -12.40
C ALA A 344 -13.15 -15.89 -11.86
N LEU A 345 -14.35 -16.18 -11.35
CA LEU A 345 -15.25 -15.17 -10.78
C LEU A 345 -14.68 -14.58 -9.48
N GLY A 346 -14.12 -15.42 -8.60
CA GLY A 346 -13.48 -14.96 -7.37
C GLY A 346 -12.27 -14.06 -7.63
N ASN A 347 -11.41 -14.44 -8.58
CA ASN A 347 -10.26 -13.62 -8.97
C ASN A 347 -10.69 -12.29 -9.60
N ALA A 348 -11.76 -12.29 -10.42
CA ALA A 348 -12.28 -11.08 -11.03
C ALA A 348 -12.87 -10.12 -9.98
N LEU A 349 -13.63 -10.63 -9.02
CA LEU A 349 -14.15 -9.80 -7.91
C LEU A 349 -12.99 -9.21 -7.09
N GLY A 350 -12.00 -10.02 -6.73
CA GLY A 350 -10.81 -9.55 -6.00
C GLY A 350 -10.03 -8.48 -6.77
N ALA A 351 -9.92 -8.61 -8.10
CA ALA A 351 -9.27 -7.61 -8.94
C ALA A 351 -10.02 -6.27 -8.97
N ILE A 352 -11.35 -6.29 -9.05
CA ILE A 352 -12.18 -5.07 -8.95
C ILE A 352 -11.97 -4.41 -7.59
N GLN A 353 -12.03 -5.20 -6.51
CA GLN A 353 -11.87 -4.69 -5.15
C GLN A 353 -10.52 -4.01 -4.94
N ALA A 354 -9.44 -4.67 -5.38
CA ALA A 354 -8.09 -4.13 -5.31
C ALA A 354 -7.93 -2.85 -6.14
N SER A 355 -8.50 -2.80 -7.35
CA SER A 355 -8.38 -1.66 -8.26
C SER A 355 -9.15 -0.44 -7.74
N GLU A 356 -10.35 -0.65 -7.19
CA GLU A 356 -11.12 0.42 -6.57
C GLU A 356 -10.48 0.90 -5.26
N MET A 357 -9.90 0.02 -4.44
CA MET A 357 -9.13 0.45 -3.27
C MET A 357 -7.88 1.25 -3.64
N ALA A 358 -7.21 0.91 -4.75
CA ALA A 358 -6.11 1.72 -5.28
C ALA A 358 -6.57 3.11 -5.72
N LEU A 359 -7.74 3.21 -6.37
CA LEU A 359 -8.38 4.47 -6.73
C LEU A 359 -8.73 5.31 -5.49
N LEU A 360 -9.40 4.71 -4.50
CA LEU A 360 -9.77 5.38 -3.25
C LEU A 360 -8.53 5.86 -2.49
N LYS A 361 -7.46 5.07 -2.50
CA LYS A 361 -6.18 5.48 -1.91
C LYS A 361 -5.62 6.73 -2.60
N ASP A 362 -5.73 6.82 -3.93
CA ASP A 362 -5.30 7.99 -4.69
C ASP A 362 -6.11 9.25 -4.33
N ILE A 363 -7.44 9.13 -4.32
CA ILE A 363 -8.37 10.19 -3.91
C ILE A 363 -8.08 10.68 -2.48
N SER A 364 -7.77 9.75 -1.58
CA SER A 364 -7.59 10.04 -0.16
C SER A 364 -6.30 10.77 0.20
N GLN A 365 -5.36 10.97 -0.74
CA GLN A 365 -4.08 11.64 -0.46
C GLN A 365 -4.25 13.11 -0.01
N GLY A 366 -5.40 13.73 -0.27
CA GLY A 366 -5.75 15.08 0.21
C GLY A 366 -6.55 15.12 1.53
N ILE A 367 -6.87 13.97 2.13
CA ILE A 367 -7.78 13.87 3.29
C ILE A 367 -6.96 13.72 4.58
N GLY A 368 -7.20 14.61 5.56
CA GLY A 368 -6.45 14.64 6.83
C GLY A 368 -6.59 13.37 7.70
N GLU A 369 -7.72 12.65 7.62
CA GLU A 369 -7.95 11.36 8.28
C GLU A 369 -8.03 10.19 7.28
N GLN A 370 -7.02 10.09 6.42
CA GLN A 370 -6.94 9.11 5.34
C GLN A 370 -7.27 7.67 5.78
N LYS A 371 -6.72 7.22 6.92
CA LYS A 371 -6.86 5.83 7.37
C LYS A 371 -8.30 5.48 7.77
N GLY A 372 -8.97 6.36 8.50
CA GLY A 372 -10.36 6.15 8.93
C GLY A 372 -11.33 6.18 7.75
N TRP A 373 -11.10 7.09 6.81
CA TRP A 373 -11.88 7.18 5.58
C TRP A 373 -11.72 5.94 4.69
N LEU A 374 -10.48 5.48 4.45
CA LEU A 374 -10.22 4.26 3.66
C LEU A 374 -10.84 3.02 4.29
N GLN A 375 -10.76 2.90 5.62
CA GLN A 375 -11.40 1.78 6.33
C GLN A 375 -12.93 1.84 6.21
N GLY A 376 -13.53 3.04 6.27
CA GLY A 376 -14.96 3.21 6.02
C GLY A 376 -15.36 2.79 4.61
N MET A 377 -14.55 3.14 3.60
CA MET A 377 -14.81 2.77 2.21
C MET A 377 -14.64 1.26 1.95
N GLU A 378 -13.67 0.62 2.60
CA GLU A 378 -13.50 -0.84 2.56
C GLU A 378 -14.73 -1.57 3.11
N ILE A 379 -15.32 -1.07 4.21
CA ILE A 379 -16.56 -1.62 4.76
C ILE A 379 -17.70 -1.46 3.74
N ILE A 380 -17.92 -0.26 3.19
CA ILE A 380 -18.97 -0.01 2.20
C ILE A 380 -18.82 -0.92 0.98
N GLN A 381 -17.58 -1.09 0.48
CA GLN A 381 -17.28 -1.99 -0.62
C GLN A 381 -17.62 -3.43 -0.28
N SER A 382 -17.22 -3.91 0.91
CA SER A 382 -17.52 -5.27 1.36
C SER A 382 -19.02 -5.53 1.51
N GLU A 383 -19.79 -4.55 1.99
CA GLU A 383 -21.24 -4.63 2.11
C GLU A 383 -21.93 -4.67 0.74
N ARG A 384 -21.46 -3.84 -0.21
CA ARG A 384 -21.96 -3.83 -1.59
C ARG A 384 -21.72 -5.15 -2.30
N ASP A 385 -20.52 -5.72 -2.11
CA ASP A 385 -20.08 -6.94 -2.81
C ASP A 385 -20.57 -8.24 -2.14
N LEU A 386 -21.16 -8.16 -0.95
CA LEU A 386 -21.56 -9.32 -0.13
C LEU A 386 -22.45 -10.31 -0.87
N ALA A 387 -23.45 -9.83 -1.61
CA ALA A 387 -24.39 -10.71 -2.33
C ALA A 387 -23.69 -11.46 -3.47
N LEU A 388 -22.82 -10.76 -4.21
CA LEU A 388 -22.03 -11.35 -5.29
C LEU A 388 -21.02 -12.36 -4.73
N ALA A 389 -20.32 -12.01 -3.65
CA ALA A 389 -19.37 -12.90 -2.97
C ALA A 389 -20.06 -14.20 -2.52
N LYS A 390 -21.24 -14.12 -1.89
CA LYS A 390 -22.03 -15.30 -1.51
C LYS A 390 -22.45 -16.15 -2.70
N GLY A 391 -22.81 -15.53 -3.82
CA GLY A 391 -23.13 -16.26 -5.05
C GLY A 391 -21.94 -17.03 -5.61
N ILE A 392 -20.75 -16.41 -5.62
CA ILE A 392 -19.50 -17.05 -6.04
C ILE A 392 -19.13 -18.20 -5.08
N GLU A 393 -19.25 -17.99 -3.78
CA GLU A 393 -19.01 -19.04 -2.76
C GLU A 393 -19.99 -20.21 -2.92
N ALA A 394 -21.26 -19.97 -3.27
CA ALA A 394 -22.23 -21.03 -3.52
C ALA A 394 -21.82 -21.95 -4.69
N ILE A 395 -21.22 -21.39 -5.75
CA ILE A 395 -20.67 -22.17 -6.87
C ILE A 395 -19.52 -23.07 -6.36
N GLY A 396 -18.62 -22.52 -5.53
CA GLY A 396 -17.52 -23.28 -4.94
C GLY A 396 -17.99 -24.38 -3.99
N ALA A 397 -19.00 -24.10 -3.18
CA ALA A 397 -19.62 -25.08 -2.28
C ALA A 397 -20.25 -26.24 -3.06
N GLU A 398 -20.87 -25.96 -4.19
CA GLU A 398 -21.47 -26.99 -5.04
C GLU A 398 -20.42 -27.87 -5.73
N ALA A 399 -19.32 -27.27 -6.20
CA ALA A 399 -18.20 -28.03 -6.72
C ALA A 399 -17.60 -28.97 -5.66
N ALA A 400 -17.42 -28.49 -4.42
CA ALA A 400 -16.91 -29.30 -3.33
C ALA A 400 -17.87 -30.46 -2.96
N ALA A 401 -19.19 -30.19 -2.94
CA ALA A 401 -20.20 -31.21 -2.69
C ALA A 401 -20.21 -32.29 -3.79
N GLU A 402 -20.08 -31.91 -5.06
CA GLU A 402 -19.99 -32.85 -6.18
C GLU A 402 -18.72 -33.69 -6.14
N GLU A 403 -17.57 -33.09 -5.79
CA GLU A 403 -16.33 -33.81 -5.60
C GLU A 403 -16.46 -34.87 -4.49
N GLN A 404 -17.09 -34.50 -3.38
CA GLN A 404 -17.35 -35.43 -2.29
C GLN A 404 -18.28 -36.57 -2.71
N ARG A 405 -19.38 -36.29 -3.43
CA ARG A 405 -20.28 -37.33 -3.97
C ARG A 405 -19.54 -38.31 -4.88
N ARG A 406 -18.69 -37.81 -5.78
CA ARG A 406 -17.86 -38.66 -6.66
C ARG A 406 -16.86 -39.51 -5.89
N ALA A 407 -16.28 -38.97 -4.82
CA ALA A 407 -15.38 -39.71 -3.96
C ALA A 407 -16.11 -40.83 -3.20
N GLU A 408 -17.31 -40.55 -2.68
CA GLU A 408 -18.17 -41.53 -2.02
C GLU A 408 -18.62 -42.64 -2.98
N GLU A 409 -19.03 -42.30 -4.20
CA GLU A 409 -19.37 -43.28 -5.24
C GLU A 409 -18.20 -44.18 -5.61
N LYS A 410 -17.00 -43.62 -5.79
CA LYS A 410 -15.78 -44.40 -6.04
C LYS A 410 -15.46 -45.33 -4.88
N ALA A 411 -15.53 -44.84 -3.65
CA ALA A 411 -15.29 -45.65 -2.45
C ALA A 411 -16.31 -46.79 -2.31
N LEU A 412 -17.57 -46.56 -2.67
CA LEU A 412 -18.60 -47.60 -2.70
C LEU A 412 -18.32 -48.64 -3.80
N GLN A 413 -17.91 -48.22 -4.99
CA GLN A 413 -17.53 -49.13 -6.07
C GLN A 413 -16.31 -49.97 -5.71
N GLU A 414 -15.30 -49.39 -5.06
CA GLU A 414 -14.12 -50.12 -4.58
C GLU A 414 -14.52 -51.15 -3.53
N LYS A 415 -15.35 -50.80 -2.54
CA LYS A 415 -15.88 -51.76 -1.56
C LYS A 415 -16.67 -52.88 -2.22
N ALA A 416 -17.48 -52.58 -3.24
CA ALA A 416 -18.22 -53.59 -3.99
C ALA A 416 -17.27 -54.55 -4.74
N ARG A 417 -16.23 -54.03 -5.38
CA ARG A 417 -15.19 -54.84 -6.03
C ARG A 417 -14.41 -55.69 -5.03
N GLU A 418 -14.07 -55.17 -3.87
CA GLU A 418 -13.44 -55.94 -2.79
C GLU A 418 -14.34 -57.06 -2.27
N GLN A 419 -15.64 -56.81 -2.11
CA GLN A 419 -16.61 -57.83 -1.72
C GLN A 419 -16.77 -58.91 -2.80
N GLU A 420 -16.79 -58.52 -4.07
CA GLU A 420 -16.86 -59.45 -5.19
C GLU A 420 -15.59 -60.32 -5.28
N ALA A 421 -14.41 -59.72 -5.12
CA ALA A 421 -13.14 -60.43 -5.06
C ALA A 421 -13.11 -61.44 -3.90
N LYS A 422 -13.52 -61.05 -2.69
CA LYS A 422 -13.63 -61.97 -1.54
C LYS A 422 -14.65 -63.09 -1.78
N ALA A 423 -15.78 -62.79 -2.41
CA ALA A 423 -16.77 -63.80 -2.76
C ALA A 423 -16.24 -64.77 -3.81
N GLN A 424 -15.39 -64.31 -4.73
CA GLN A 424 -14.76 -65.13 -5.75
C GLN A 424 -13.67 -66.04 -5.14
N GLU A 425 -12.81 -65.52 -4.28
CA GLU A 425 -11.84 -66.33 -3.51
C GLU A 425 -12.54 -67.41 -2.69
N ALA A 426 -13.65 -67.09 -2.02
CA ALA A 426 -14.44 -68.06 -1.27
C ALA A 426 -15.05 -69.15 -2.17
N ARG A 427 -15.47 -68.81 -3.40
CA ARG A 427 -15.97 -69.79 -4.39
C ARG A 427 -14.87 -70.71 -4.90
N GLU A 428 -13.68 -70.16 -5.14
CA GLU A 428 -12.52 -70.94 -5.59
C GLU A 428 -12.08 -71.93 -4.50
N GLN A 429 -11.96 -71.47 -3.25
CA GLN A 429 -11.66 -72.34 -2.10
C GLN A 429 -12.73 -73.44 -1.91
N ALA A 430 -14.01 -73.10 -2.06
CA ALA A 430 -15.09 -74.09 -1.99
C ALA A 430 -15.01 -75.13 -3.13
N ALA A 431 -14.66 -74.70 -4.35
CA ALA A 431 -14.48 -75.59 -5.49
C ALA A 431 -13.26 -76.51 -5.32
N GLU A 432 -12.16 -76.01 -4.78
CA GLU A 432 -10.98 -76.82 -4.44
C GLU A 432 -11.30 -77.84 -3.35
N TRP A 433 -12.02 -77.44 -2.30
CA TRP A 433 -12.48 -78.35 -1.25
C TRP A 433 -13.39 -79.46 -1.80
N GLN A 434 -14.32 -79.13 -2.71
CA GLN A 434 -15.17 -80.13 -3.36
C GLN A 434 -14.36 -81.11 -4.22
N LYS A 435 -13.38 -80.63 -4.99
CA LYS A 435 -12.48 -81.50 -5.76
C LYS A 435 -11.67 -82.43 -4.84
N ALA A 436 -11.15 -81.91 -3.73
CA ALA A 436 -10.41 -82.70 -2.75
C ALA A 436 -11.29 -83.80 -2.13
N GLN A 437 -12.54 -83.47 -1.76
CA GLN A 437 -13.50 -84.48 -1.27
C GLN A 437 -13.81 -85.56 -2.32
N ALA A 438 -14.07 -85.16 -3.57
CA ALA A 438 -14.34 -86.10 -4.65
C ALA A 438 -13.14 -87.04 -4.90
N GLN A 439 -11.92 -86.52 -4.80
CA GLN A 439 -10.68 -87.30 -4.90
C GLN A 439 -10.57 -88.31 -3.74
N GLU A 440 -10.82 -87.87 -2.50
CA GLU A 440 -10.77 -88.73 -1.31
C GLU A 440 -11.79 -89.89 -1.38
N LEU A 441 -12.98 -89.64 -1.95
CA LEU A 441 -14.00 -90.67 -2.16
C LEU A 441 -13.59 -91.67 -3.25
N ARG A 442 -12.88 -91.22 -4.31
CA ARG A 442 -12.28 -92.13 -5.32
C ARG A 442 -11.20 -93.00 -4.71
N ASP A 443 -10.34 -92.43 -3.89
CA ASP A 443 -9.22 -93.15 -3.26
C ASP A 443 -9.72 -94.21 -2.25
N LYS A 444 -10.91 -94.01 -1.67
CA LYS A 444 -11.62 -95.00 -0.84
C LYS A 444 -12.31 -96.11 -1.64
N GLY A 445 -12.17 -96.14 -2.96
CA GLY A 445 -12.66 -97.21 -3.84
C GLY A 445 -14.17 -97.16 -4.13
N MET A 446 -14.82 -95.99 -3.96
CA MET A 446 -16.24 -95.84 -4.28
C MET A 446 -16.49 -95.84 -5.79
N SER A 447 -17.62 -96.42 -6.22
CA SER A 447 -17.97 -96.46 -7.64
C SER A 447 -18.28 -95.05 -8.19
N PRO A 448 -18.01 -94.77 -9.47
CA PRO A 448 -18.25 -93.46 -10.08
C PRO A 448 -19.70 -92.96 -9.93
N GLU A 449 -20.67 -93.88 -9.93
CA GLU A 449 -22.09 -93.58 -9.73
C GLU A 449 -22.39 -93.12 -8.29
N LEU A 450 -21.75 -93.72 -7.28
CA LEU A 450 -21.93 -93.35 -5.88
C LEU A 450 -21.33 -91.98 -5.56
N ILE A 451 -20.19 -91.65 -6.21
CA ILE A 451 -19.52 -90.35 -6.08
C ILE A 451 -20.37 -89.23 -6.67
N ALA A 452 -20.97 -89.46 -7.85
CA ALA A 452 -21.89 -88.50 -8.47
C ALA A 452 -23.15 -88.26 -7.61
N ILE A 453 -23.63 -89.30 -6.91
CA ILE A 453 -24.75 -89.18 -5.96
C ILE A 453 -24.34 -88.39 -4.70
N MET A 454 -23.14 -88.63 -4.14
CA MET A 454 -22.64 -87.89 -2.99
C MET A 454 -22.32 -86.42 -3.32
N GLU A 455 -21.81 -86.12 -4.52
CA GLU A 455 -21.61 -84.75 -5.02
C GLU A 455 -22.94 -83.98 -5.11
N LEU A 456 -24.02 -84.64 -5.57
CA LEU A 456 -25.37 -84.07 -5.59
C LEU A 456 -25.91 -83.77 -4.17
N VAL A 457 -25.70 -84.70 -3.24
CA VAL A 457 -26.13 -84.57 -1.84
C VAL A 457 -25.36 -83.46 -1.12
N ASN A 458 -24.03 -83.36 -1.32
CA ASN A 458 -23.20 -82.31 -0.73
C ASN A 458 -23.49 -80.91 -1.30
N GLN A 459 -24.04 -80.82 -2.51
CA GLN A 459 -24.56 -79.57 -3.09
C GLN A 459 -25.99 -79.22 -2.59
N GLY A 460 -26.52 -79.96 -1.61
CA GLY A 460 -27.85 -79.74 -1.05
C GLY A 460 -28.99 -80.11 -1.99
N ARG A 461 -28.74 -80.91 -3.03
CA ARG A 461 -29.74 -81.39 -3.97
C ARG A 461 -30.13 -82.84 -3.63
N PRO A 462 -31.42 -83.18 -3.56
CA PRO A 462 -31.82 -84.55 -3.27
C PRO A 462 -31.45 -85.49 -4.44
N ALA A 463 -30.97 -86.69 -4.10
CA ALA A 463 -30.61 -87.71 -5.08
C ALA A 463 -31.85 -88.23 -5.86
N PRO A 464 -31.70 -88.64 -7.13
CA PRO A 464 -32.83 -89.14 -7.92
C PRO A 464 -33.38 -90.46 -7.33
N GLY A 465 -34.67 -90.51 -6.99
CA GLY A 465 -35.39 -91.74 -6.68
C GLY A 465 -35.67 -92.06 -5.20
N VAL A 466 -35.31 -91.19 -4.24
CA VAL A 466 -35.59 -91.41 -2.81
C VAL A 466 -36.73 -90.49 -2.33
N PRO A 467 -37.84 -91.01 -1.76
CA PRO A 467 -38.85 -90.18 -1.11
C PRO A 467 -38.31 -89.67 0.24
N LEU A 468 -38.47 -88.37 0.50
CA LEU A 468 -38.05 -87.72 1.75
C LEU A 468 -38.86 -88.25 2.95
N PRO A 469 -38.23 -88.69 4.05
CA PRO A 469 -38.89 -88.76 5.34
C PRO A 469 -39.05 -87.33 5.89
N GLY A 470 -40.22 -87.07 6.48
CA GLY A 470 -40.75 -85.74 6.76
C GLY A 470 -39.78 -84.74 7.39
N ALA A 471 -39.87 -83.50 6.91
CA ALA A 471 -39.40 -82.32 7.63
C ALA A 471 -40.60 -81.38 7.86
N PRO A 472 -40.72 -80.81 9.08
CA PRO A 472 -41.93 -80.19 9.58
C PRO A 472 -42.17 -78.79 8.99
N GLU A 473 -43.44 -78.39 9.05
CA GLU A 473 -43.98 -77.10 8.67
C GLU A 473 -43.14 -75.93 9.23
N LEU A 474 -42.60 -75.11 8.33
CA LEU A 474 -42.33 -73.70 8.60
C LEU A 474 -43.16 -72.87 7.63
N ALA A 475 -43.98 -72.02 8.23
CA ALA A 475 -45.03 -71.22 7.64
C ALA A 475 -44.51 -70.15 6.64
N PRO A 476 -45.40 -69.57 5.82
CA PRO A 476 -45.05 -68.95 4.55
C PRO A 476 -44.93 -67.42 4.66
N GLU A 477 -43.87 -66.85 4.10
CA GLU A 477 -43.88 -65.44 3.67
C GLU A 477 -43.34 -65.29 2.24
N VAL A 478 -44.31 -65.06 1.35
CA VAL A 478 -44.32 -64.15 0.20
C VAL A 478 -43.20 -64.30 -0.85
N THR A 479 -43.61 -65.04 -1.87
CA THR A 479 -43.22 -65.05 -3.28
C THR A 479 -42.78 -63.71 -3.92
N ARG A 480 -41.80 -63.77 -4.83
CA ARG A 480 -42.06 -63.50 -6.27
C ARG A 480 -40.90 -63.93 -7.19
N GLY A 481 -41.17 -64.96 -7.99
CA GLY A 481 -40.55 -65.21 -9.30
C GLY A 481 -39.15 -65.84 -9.31
N GLY A 482 -39.03 -67.06 -9.84
CA GLY A 482 -37.76 -67.54 -10.36
C GLY A 482 -37.56 -69.04 -10.24
N ARG A 483 -37.35 -69.54 -9.02
CA ARG A 483 -36.70 -70.86 -8.86
C ARG A 483 -37.58 -72.09 -9.14
N ALA A 484 -38.86 -72.06 -8.77
CA ALA A 484 -39.71 -73.25 -8.93
C ALA A 484 -40.07 -73.57 -10.39
N ALA A 485 -40.31 -72.54 -11.21
CA ALA A 485 -40.69 -72.70 -12.63
C ALA A 485 -39.49 -72.98 -13.57
N GLU A 486 -38.27 -72.74 -13.10
CA GLU A 486 -37.04 -73.07 -13.83
C GLU A 486 -36.68 -74.55 -13.66
N LEU A 487 -36.89 -75.09 -12.46
CA LEU A 487 -36.69 -76.50 -12.13
C LEU A 487 -37.62 -77.45 -12.91
N GLU A 488 -38.85 -77.02 -13.19
CA GLU A 488 -39.82 -77.82 -13.93
C GLU A 488 -39.50 -77.87 -15.45
N ARG A 489 -38.90 -76.81 -16.00
CA ARG A 489 -38.44 -76.79 -17.41
C ARG A 489 -37.23 -77.69 -17.65
N THR A 490 -36.34 -77.80 -16.68
CA THR A 490 -35.19 -78.73 -16.76
C THR A 490 -35.60 -80.20 -16.59
N ARG A 491 -36.78 -80.49 -16.02
CA ARG A 491 -37.27 -81.86 -15.78
C ARG A 491 -37.73 -82.59 -17.06
N ASN A 492 -38.08 -81.88 -18.13
CA ASN A 492 -38.70 -82.46 -19.34
C ASN A 492 -37.76 -82.64 -20.56
N ARG A 493 -36.45 -82.44 -20.44
CA ARG A 493 -35.50 -82.76 -21.51
C ARG A 493 -34.89 -84.16 -21.30
N ALA A 494 -35.56 -85.18 -21.85
CA ALA A 494 -34.94 -86.48 -22.11
C ALA A 494 -34.05 -86.40 -23.37
N PRO A 495 -32.96 -87.18 -23.48
CA PRO A 495 -32.12 -87.22 -24.67
C PRO A 495 -32.83 -88.00 -25.80
N GLU A 496 -32.95 -87.38 -26.98
CA GLU A 496 -33.44 -88.02 -28.20
C GLU A 496 -32.50 -89.16 -28.64
N LYS A 497 -33.07 -90.33 -28.90
CA LYS A 497 -32.42 -91.43 -29.61
C LYS A 497 -32.25 -91.03 -31.08
N GLY A 498 -31.02 -90.80 -31.52
CA GLY A 498 -30.67 -90.74 -32.94
C GLY A 498 -30.60 -92.15 -33.52
N GLY A 499 -31.45 -92.43 -34.52
CA GLY A 499 -31.34 -93.61 -35.37
C GLY A 499 -30.50 -93.33 -36.61
N ARG A 500 -29.38 -94.04 -36.74
CA ARG A 500 -29.03 -94.92 -37.88
C ARG A 500 -27.84 -95.78 -37.50
#